data_AF-A0A9Q4BQE9-F1
#
_entry.id   AF-A0A9Q4BQE9-F1
#
_cell.length_a   1.000
_cell.length_b   1.000
_cell.length_c   1.000
_cell.angle_alpha   90.00
_cell.angle_beta   90.00
_cell.angle_gamma   90.00
#
_symmetry.space_group_name_H-M   'P 1'
#
loop_
_entity.id
_entity.type
_entity.pdbx_description
1 polymer ?
#
loop_
_entity_poly.entity_id
_entity_poly.type
_entity_poly.pdbx_seq_one_letter_code
_entity_poly.pdbx_strand_id
1 'polypeptide(L)'
;MIFIDGVGFGEPDARKNPFFKLGFKAFTEVFGAIPSLNNQTLTAENGIFLFPTDARLGVDGLPQSGTGQTSIFCGFNAPKVLGQHFGPYPYSTLIPLIKEKNIFREFLDRKLEVNFVNAYPKIFFDYLASGKQRLSATTLCCRLSGLRLHDYEDLKEGKALSAEIDNSRWVTKLGYDLPVIEPESAAERLMGIASHNSFTLYEYFLTDHLGHGRNADTFEETMHTLDRFLYHILKNFPEDMTLVICSDHGNLEDISVKSHTLNPSITITAGKYAWELSEKIKDLTDIKPAILDLYG
;
A
#
# COMPACT_ATOMS: atom_id res chain seq x y z
N MET A 1 7.58 -2.62 3.57
CA MET A 1 6.80 -1.74 2.67
C MET A 1 5.32 -1.91 2.98
N ILE A 2 4.59 -0.81 3.11
CA ILE A 2 3.14 -0.78 3.23
C ILE A 2 2.60 -0.05 1.99
N PHE A 3 1.88 -0.75 1.15
CA PHE A 3 1.24 -0.15 -0.02
C PHE A 3 -0.22 0.20 0.34
N ILE A 4 -0.60 1.46 0.19
CA ILE A 4 -1.95 1.96 0.47
C ILE A 4 -2.54 2.50 -0.84
N ASP A 5 -3.59 1.85 -1.35
CA ASP A 5 -4.18 2.14 -2.66
C ASP A 5 -4.98 3.46 -2.64
N GLY A 6 -4.77 4.35 -3.62
CA GLY A 6 -5.61 5.55 -3.80
C GLY A 6 -5.54 6.63 -2.69
N VAL A 7 -4.33 7.02 -2.27
CA VAL A 7 -4.11 8.13 -1.31
C VAL A 7 -3.16 9.18 -1.89
N GLY A 8 -3.67 10.40 -2.10
CA GLY A 8 -2.89 11.55 -2.56
C GLY A 8 -3.00 12.78 -1.66
N PHE A 9 -2.49 13.90 -2.16
CA PHE A 9 -2.55 15.20 -1.48
C PHE A 9 -3.79 15.98 -1.91
N GLY A 10 -4.72 16.20 -0.98
CA GLY A 10 -5.98 16.90 -1.25
C GLY A 10 -5.99 18.34 -0.76
N GLU A 11 -7.09 19.06 -1.05
CA GLU A 11 -7.37 20.35 -0.43
C GLU A 11 -7.57 20.18 1.10
N PRO A 12 -7.18 21.17 1.92
CA PRO A 12 -7.49 21.20 3.35
C PRO A 12 -8.97 21.56 3.60
N ASP A 13 -9.89 20.75 3.08
CA ASP A 13 -11.34 20.92 3.18
C ASP A 13 -11.99 19.69 3.83
N ALA A 14 -12.43 19.82 5.08
CA ALA A 14 -13.08 18.74 5.84
C ALA A 14 -14.39 18.22 5.22
N ARG A 15 -14.98 18.90 4.22
CA ARG A 15 -16.16 18.42 3.50
C ARG A 15 -15.81 17.41 2.41
N LYS A 16 -14.57 17.45 1.89
CA LYS A 16 -14.09 16.61 0.79
C LYS A 16 -12.99 15.64 1.21
N ASN A 17 -12.12 16.07 2.12
CA ASN A 17 -10.92 15.35 2.50
C ASN A 17 -11.13 14.65 3.86
N PRO A 18 -11.24 13.32 3.88
CA PRO A 18 -11.49 12.54 5.09
C PRO A 18 -10.41 12.71 6.15
N PHE A 19 -9.16 12.92 5.76
CA PHE A 19 -8.06 13.10 6.71
C PHE A 19 -8.28 14.35 7.57
N PHE A 20 -8.75 15.45 6.96
CA PHE A 20 -9.12 16.68 7.66
C PHE A 20 -10.44 16.55 8.42
N LYS A 21 -11.43 15.83 7.86
CA LYS A 21 -12.72 15.59 8.53
C LYS A 21 -12.55 14.86 9.85
N LEU A 22 -11.74 13.81 9.85
CA LEU A 22 -11.61 12.86 10.96
C LEU A 22 -10.44 13.20 11.90
N GLY A 23 -9.55 14.12 11.52
CA GLY A 23 -8.37 14.46 12.32
C GLY A 23 -7.41 13.28 12.43
N PHE A 24 -6.93 12.78 11.29
CA PHE A 24 -6.11 11.56 11.19
C PHE A 24 -4.83 11.67 12.03
N LYS A 25 -4.77 10.93 13.15
CA LYS A 25 -3.74 11.02 14.20
C LYS A 25 -2.35 10.66 13.70
N ALA A 26 -2.24 9.69 12.81
CA ALA A 26 -0.96 9.33 12.19
C ALA A 26 -0.33 10.52 11.47
N PHE A 27 -1.12 11.50 11.03
CA PHE A 27 -0.60 12.75 10.49
C PHE A 27 -0.41 13.82 11.56
N THR A 28 -1.45 14.13 12.34
CA THR A 28 -1.39 15.25 13.29
C THR A 28 -0.37 15.03 14.41
N GLU A 29 -0.24 13.81 14.93
CA GLU A 29 0.65 13.52 16.07
C GLU A 29 2.08 13.21 15.64
N VAL A 30 2.30 12.65 14.44
CA VAL A 30 3.64 12.32 13.95
C VAL A 30 4.28 13.51 13.25
N PHE A 31 3.54 14.19 12.38
CA PHE A 31 4.08 15.27 11.54
C PHE A 31 3.65 16.67 12.02
N GLY A 32 2.79 16.77 13.03
CA GLY A 32 2.26 18.05 13.53
C GLY A 32 1.19 18.67 12.62
N ALA A 33 0.91 18.09 11.46
CA ALA A 33 -0.05 18.60 10.48
C ALA A 33 -0.54 17.50 9.54
N ILE A 34 -1.73 17.69 8.97
CA ILE A 34 -2.25 16.85 7.88
C ILE A 34 -1.67 17.35 6.56
N PRO A 35 -1.06 16.48 5.72
CA PRO A 35 -0.54 16.88 4.42
C PRO A 35 -1.66 17.38 3.50
N SER A 36 -1.35 18.37 2.66
CA SER A 36 -2.30 18.92 1.68
C SER A 36 -1.57 19.38 0.43
N LEU A 37 -2.33 19.81 -0.58
CA LEU A 37 -1.76 20.42 -1.79
C LEU A 37 -0.85 21.62 -1.50
N ASN A 38 -1.09 22.35 -0.41
CA ASN A 38 -0.28 23.51 -0.01
C ASN A 38 0.90 23.14 0.91
N ASN A 39 0.95 21.91 1.39
CA ASN A 39 1.97 21.42 2.31
C ASN A 39 2.21 19.93 2.08
N GLN A 40 2.92 19.64 0.99
CA GLN A 40 3.11 18.28 0.49
C GLN A 40 4.32 17.56 1.11
N THR A 41 5.18 18.31 1.81
CA THR A 41 6.39 17.77 2.43
C THR A 41 6.37 18.05 3.91
N LEU A 42 6.45 17.00 4.71
CA LEU A 42 6.48 17.06 6.16
C LEU A 42 7.64 16.21 6.68
N THR A 43 8.25 16.65 7.78
CA THR A 43 9.33 15.92 8.44
C THR A 43 9.04 15.88 9.93
N ALA A 44 9.01 14.68 10.50
CA ALA A 44 8.87 14.48 11.93
C ALA A 44 10.24 14.58 12.63
N GLU A 45 10.24 14.89 13.93
CA GLU A 45 11.47 15.06 14.72
C GLU A 45 12.36 13.80 14.76
N ASN A 46 11.78 12.61 14.62
CA ASN A 46 12.46 11.32 14.61
C ASN A 46 12.95 10.87 13.22
N GLY A 47 13.06 11.78 12.25
CA GLY A 47 13.59 11.46 10.92
C GLY A 47 12.63 10.65 10.05
N ILE A 48 11.32 10.83 10.24
CA ILE A 48 10.28 10.32 9.33
C ILE A 48 9.96 11.41 8.30
N PHE A 49 9.96 11.04 7.03
CA PHE A 49 9.71 11.97 5.92
C PHE A 49 8.41 11.59 5.22
N LEU A 50 7.59 12.58 4.91
CA LEU A 50 6.39 12.46 4.09
C LEU A 50 6.52 13.43 2.92
N PHE A 51 6.35 12.96 1.70
CA PHE A 51 6.63 13.73 0.49
C PHE A 51 5.76 13.26 -0.70
N PRO A 52 5.63 14.09 -1.75
CA PRO A 52 4.85 13.72 -2.94
C PRO A 52 5.64 12.81 -3.87
N THR A 53 4.95 11.85 -4.46
CA THR A 53 5.43 11.00 -5.55
C THR A 53 4.55 11.20 -6.78
N ASP A 54 5.16 11.42 -7.95
CA ASP A 54 4.41 11.65 -9.19
C ASP A 54 3.74 10.35 -9.68
N ALA A 55 2.41 10.31 -9.60
CA ALA A 55 1.57 9.23 -10.11
C ALA A 55 1.24 9.36 -11.61
N ARG A 56 1.50 10.52 -12.22
CA ARG A 56 1.12 10.82 -13.61
C ARG A 56 2.12 10.23 -14.60
N LEU A 57 3.39 10.11 -14.21
CA LEU A 57 4.45 9.46 -14.98
C LEU A 57 4.60 10.05 -16.41
N GLY A 58 4.27 11.32 -16.57
CA GLY A 58 4.27 12.02 -17.85
C GLY A 58 3.30 11.47 -18.90
N VAL A 59 2.25 10.74 -18.51
CA VAL A 59 1.23 10.19 -19.41
C VAL A 59 -0.11 10.87 -19.16
N ASP A 60 -0.80 11.26 -20.23
CA ASP A 60 -2.10 11.92 -20.16
C ASP A 60 -3.19 11.00 -19.59
N GLY A 61 -4.17 11.62 -18.93
CA GLY A 61 -5.28 10.93 -18.27
C GLY A 61 -5.08 10.81 -16.75
N LEU A 62 -6.11 10.29 -16.09
CA LEU A 62 -6.06 10.02 -14.65
C LEU A 62 -5.16 8.80 -14.39
N PRO A 63 -4.23 8.87 -13.41
CA PRO A 63 -3.54 7.69 -12.90
C PRO A 63 -4.52 6.57 -12.54
N GLN A 64 -4.14 5.31 -12.77
CA GLN A 64 -4.99 4.13 -12.54
C GLN A 64 -4.20 3.01 -11.87
N SER A 65 -4.87 2.20 -11.05
CA SER A 65 -4.19 1.24 -10.17
C SER A 65 -3.41 0.16 -10.91
N GLY A 66 -3.92 -0.36 -12.01
CA GLY A 66 -3.24 -1.40 -12.79
C GLY A 66 -1.85 -0.97 -13.27
N THR A 67 -1.74 0.23 -13.85
CA THR A 67 -0.48 0.81 -14.31
C THR A 67 0.35 1.44 -13.19
N GLY A 68 -0.30 2.08 -12.21
CA GLY A 68 0.37 2.70 -11.06
C GLY A 68 1.09 1.66 -10.22
N GLN A 69 0.36 0.64 -9.75
CA GLN A 69 0.93 -0.47 -8.99
C GLN A 69 2.00 -1.24 -9.77
N THR A 70 1.79 -1.48 -11.07
CA THR A 70 2.83 -2.12 -11.90
C THR A 70 4.11 -1.27 -11.91
N SER A 71 3.99 0.05 -11.98
CA SER A 71 5.15 0.95 -11.97
C SER A 71 5.90 0.90 -10.64
N ILE A 72 5.17 0.92 -9.52
CA ILE A 72 5.73 0.74 -8.17
C ILE A 72 6.48 -0.59 -8.06
N PHE A 73 5.81 -1.70 -8.35
CA PHE A 73 6.35 -3.03 -8.05
C PHE A 73 7.36 -3.53 -9.08
N CYS A 74 7.41 -2.94 -10.28
CA CYS A 74 8.32 -3.37 -11.34
C CYS A 74 9.39 -2.33 -11.70
N GLY A 75 9.29 -1.09 -11.21
CA GLY A 75 10.29 -0.04 -11.42
C GLY A 75 10.42 0.43 -12.87
N PHE A 76 9.34 0.37 -13.64
CA PHE A 76 9.30 0.92 -15.00
C PHE A 76 7.98 1.66 -15.24
N ASN A 77 7.98 2.63 -16.16
CA ASN A 77 6.81 3.42 -16.48
C ASN A 77 5.77 2.60 -17.26
N ALA A 78 4.90 1.89 -16.55
CA ALA A 78 3.86 1.04 -17.14
C ALA A 78 2.83 1.79 -18.00
N PRO A 79 2.31 2.98 -17.61
CA PRO A 79 1.37 3.69 -18.47
C PRO A 79 2.04 4.15 -19.78
N LYS A 80 3.34 4.48 -19.78
CA LYS A 80 4.08 4.80 -21.01
C LYS A 80 4.26 3.59 -21.93
N VAL A 81 4.47 2.40 -21.37
CA VAL A 81 4.50 1.14 -22.14
C VAL A 81 3.16 0.88 -22.84
N LEU A 82 2.04 1.20 -22.18
CA LEU A 82 0.70 1.04 -22.73
C LEU A 82 0.23 2.22 -23.62
N GLY A 83 0.87 3.38 -23.49
CA GLY A 83 0.41 4.64 -24.08
C GLY A 83 -0.78 5.29 -23.35
N GLN A 84 -1.19 4.76 -22.19
CA GLN A 84 -2.27 5.29 -21.36
C GLN A 84 -2.22 4.71 -19.94
N HIS A 85 -2.86 5.40 -18.99
CA HIS A 85 -3.18 4.81 -17.69
C HIS A 85 -4.27 3.74 -17.81
N PHE A 86 -4.15 2.64 -17.05
CA PHE A 86 -5.09 1.53 -17.09
C PHE A 86 -5.28 0.87 -15.73
N GLY A 87 -6.50 0.46 -15.41
CA GLY A 87 -6.85 -0.22 -14.16
C GLY A 87 -8.26 -0.83 -14.20
N PRO A 88 -8.68 -1.49 -13.11
CA PRO A 88 -7.99 -1.62 -11.81
C PRO A 88 -6.91 -2.72 -11.77
N TYR A 89 -6.93 -3.67 -12.71
CA TYR A 89 -5.95 -4.76 -12.76
C TYR A 89 -4.86 -4.47 -13.79
N PRO A 90 -3.64 -5.05 -13.65
CA PRO A 90 -2.61 -4.94 -14.66
C PRO A 90 -3.09 -5.40 -16.04
N TYR A 91 -2.75 -4.63 -17.08
CA TYR A 91 -3.11 -4.97 -18.45
C TYR A 91 -2.33 -6.21 -18.92
N SER A 92 -2.93 -7.04 -19.78
CA SER A 92 -2.35 -8.33 -20.18
C SER A 92 -0.97 -8.22 -20.84
N THR A 93 -0.71 -7.15 -21.60
CA THR A 93 0.59 -6.90 -22.23
C THR A 93 1.71 -6.57 -21.24
N LEU A 94 1.38 -6.16 -20.00
CA LEU A 94 2.35 -5.92 -18.93
C LEU A 94 2.75 -7.23 -18.23
N ILE A 95 1.95 -8.29 -18.31
CA ILE A 95 2.17 -9.54 -17.56
C ILE A 95 3.58 -10.15 -17.82
N PRO A 96 4.10 -10.22 -19.06
CA PRO A 96 5.46 -10.71 -19.29
C PRO A 96 6.53 -9.87 -18.58
N LEU A 97 6.37 -8.54 -18.58
CA LEU A 97 7.29 -7.62 -17.90
C LEU A 97 7.18 -7.74 -16.38
N ILE A 98 5.97 -7.90 -15.84
CA ILE A 98 5.75 -8.13 -14.41
C ILE A 98 6.43 -9.43 -13.99
N LYS A 99 6.29 -10.50 -14.77
CA LYS A 99 6.92 -11.80 -14.48
C LYS A 99 8.44 -11.69 -14.34
N GLU A 100 9.06 -10.87 -15.17
CA GLU A 100 10.51 -10.68 -15.18
C GLU A 100 10.97 -9.68 -14.09
N LYS A 101 10.26 -8.56 -13.91
CA LYS A 101 10.79 -7.37 -13.24
C LYS A 101 10.22 -7.09 -11.85
N ASN A 102 9.21 -7.84 -11.41
CA ASN A 102 8.57 -7.53 -10.14
C ASN A 102 9.53 -7.66 -8.95
N ILE A 103 9.31 -6.84 -7.93
CA ILE A 103 10.19 -6.72 -6.76
C ILE A 103 10.43 -8.06 -6.05
N PHE A 104 9.42 -8.92 -5.92
CA PHE A 104 9.62 -10.24 -5.30
C PHE A 104 10.57 -11.11 -6.11
N ARG A 105 10.52 -11.05 -7.45
CA ARG A 105 11.45 -11.79 -8.31
C ARG A 105 12.89 -11.34 -8.07
N GLU A 106 13.12 -10.04 -7.99
CA GLU A 106 14.45 -9.44 -7.75
C GLU A 106 15.05 -9.91 -6.42
N PHE A 107 14.27 -9.88 -5.33
CA PHE A 107 14.75 -10.36 -4.03
C PHE A 107 14.99 -11.88 -4.01
N LEU A 108 14.09 -12.67 -4.63
CA LEU A 108 14.25 -14.13 -4.72
C LEU A 108 15.48 -14.52 -5.55
N ASP A 109 15.78 -13.79 -6.63
CA ASP A 109 16.98 -14.01 -7.44
C ASP A 109 18.27 -13.74 -6.66
N ARG A 110 18.23 -12.82 -5.70
CA ARG A 110 19.29 -12.56 -4.72
C ARG A 110 19.32 -13.57 -3.57
N LYS A 111 18.43 -14.57 -3.56
CA LYS A 111 18.25 -15.57 -2.48
C LYS A 111 17.92 -14.93 -1.12
N LEU A 112 17.22 -13.81 -1.16
CA LEU A 112 16.78 -13.09 0.03
C LEU A 112 15.37 -13.52 0.44
N GLU A 113 15.11 -13.50 1.74
CA GLU A 113 13.82 -13.88 2.30
C GLU A 113 12.78 -12.77 2.07
N VAL A 114 11.61 -13.16 1.56
CA VAL A 114 10.53 -12.23 1.23
C VAL A 114 9.20 -12.71 1.76
N ASN A 115 8.33 -11.76 2.12
CA ASN A 115 6.97 -12.08 2.52
C ASN A 115 5.93 -11.07 1.97
N PHE A 116 4.81 -11.60 1.47
CA PHE A 116 3.61 -10.83 1.18
C PHE A 116 2.54 -11.20 2.21
N VAL A 117 2.29 -10.29 3.14
CA VAL A 117 1.69 -10.61 4.45
C VAL A 117 0.16 -10.77 4.40
N ASN A 118 -0.48 -10.34 3.31
CA ASN A 118 -1.92 -10.39 3.17
C ASN A 118 -2.44 -11.84 3.14
N ALA A 119 -3.35 -12.15 4.06
CA ALA A 119 -4.13 -13.38 4.06
C ALA A 119 -5.36 -13.28 3.17
N TYR A 120 -5.72 -14.40 2.54
CA TYR A 120 -6.88 -14.51 1.67
C TYR A 120 -7.86 -15.58 2.17
N PRO A 121 -9.18 -15.33 2.11
CA PRO A 121 -10.17 -16.32 2.53
C PRO A 121 -10.29 -17.45 1.50
N LYS A 122 -10.82 -18.60 1.91
CA LYS A 122 -11.05 -19.77 1.05
C LYS A 122 -11.72 -19.42 -0.30
N ILE A 123 -12.71 -18.52 -0.29
CA ILE A 123 -13.41 -18.08 -1.51
C ILE A 123 -12.46 -17.48 -2.57
N PHE A 124 -11.35 -16.86 -2.14
CA PHE A 124 -10.33 -16.37 -3.05
C PHE A 124 -9.50 -17.50 -3.68
N PHE A 125 -9.14 -18.51 -2.89
CA PHE A 125 -8.46 -19.70 -3.43
C PHE A 125 -9.37 -20.52 -4.35
N ASP A 126 -10.66 -20.63 -4.04
CA ASP A 126 -11.67 -21.23 -4.92
C ASP A 126 -11.78 -20.44 -6.25
N TYR A 127 -11.72 -19.10 -6.19
CA TYR A 127 -11.66 -18.23 -7.37
C TYR A 127 -10.42 -18.54 -8.22
N LEU A 128 -9.24 -18.70 -7.61
CA LEU A 128 -8.00 -19.04 -8.32
C LEU A 128 -8.08 -20.43 -8.96
N ALA A 129 -8.61 -21.42 -8.23
CA ALA A 129 -8.78 -22.78 -8.71
C ALA A 129 -9.75 -22.88 -9.90
N SER A 130 -10.73 -21.96 -9.98
CA SER A 130 -11.66 -21.88 -11.11
C SER A 130 -11.03 -21.40 -12.43
N GLY A 131 -9.73 -21.08 -12.45
CA GLY A 131 -9.00 -20.65 -13.64
C GLY A 131 -9.14 -19.15 -13.95
N LYS A 132 -9.81 -18.37 -13.09
CA LYS A 132 -9.91 -16.92 -13.25
C LYS A 132 -8.55 -16.25 -12.99
N GLN A 133 -8.29 -15.17 -13.73
CA GLN A 133 -6.97 -14.55 -13.81
C GLN A 133 -6.93 -13.06 -13.43
N ARG A 134 -8.05 -12.45 -13.02
CA ARG A 134 -8.06 -11.03 -12.62
C ARG A 134 -7.54 -10.90 -11.19
N LEU A 135 -6.31 -10.44 -11.05
CA LEU A 135 -5.58 -10.31 -9.79
C LEU A 135 -5.06 -8.88 -9.63
N SER A 136 -5.00 -8.39 -8.38
CA SER A 136 -4.25 -7.16 -8.06
C SER A 136 -2.78 -7.32 -8.48
N ALA A 137 -2.08 -6.20 -8.68
CA ALA A 137 -0.70 -6.24 -9.11
C ALA A 137 0.18 -7.02 -8.12
N THR A 138 0.01 -6.79 -6.82
CA THR A 138 0.70 -7.51 -5.73
C THR A 138 0.48 -9.02 -5.79
N THR A 139 -0.78 -9.45 -5.89
CA THR A 139 -1.13 -10.88 -5.95
C THR A 139 -0.61 -11.53 -7.23
N LEU A 140 -0.66 -10.80 -8.35
CA LEU A 140 -0.09 -11.25 -9.61
C LEU A 140 1.44 -11.40 -9.52
N CYS A 141 2.14 -10.45 -8.89
CA CYS A 141 3.58 -10.54 -8.64
C CYS A 141 3.91 -11.79 -7.81
N CYS A 142 3.18 -12.03 -6.72
CA CYS A 142 3.37 -13.24 -5.90
C CYS A 142 3.21 -14.52 -6.72
N ARG A 143 2.11 -14.62 -7.47
CA ARG A 143 1.82 -15.79 -8.31
C ARG A 143 2.89 -16.02 -9.37
N LEU A 144 3.35 -14.97 -10.05
CA LEU A 144 4.36 -15.07 -11.11
C LEU A 144 5.76 -15.40 -10.58
N SER A 145 6.03 -15.01 -9.33
CA SER A 145 7.29 -15.30 -8.63
C SER A 145 7.27 -16.61 -7.84
N GLY A 146 6.13 -17.31 -7.79
CA GLY A 146 5.98 -18.58 -7.06
C GLY A 146 5.87 -18.41 -5.54
N LEU A 147 5.56 -17.21 -5.04
CA LEU A 147 5.29 -17.00 -3.63
C LEU A 147 3.93 -17.60 -3.25
N ARG A 148 3.91 -18.30 -2.12
CA ARG A 148 2.67 -18.77 -1.51
C ARG A 148 1.91 -17.59 -0.93
N LEU A 149 0.61 -17.52 -1.20
CA LEU A 149 -0.28 -16.56 -0.53
C LEU A 149 -0.72 -17.12 0.81
N HIS A 150 -0.84 -16.25 1.81
CA HIS A 150 -1.31 -16.63 3.13
C HIS A 150 -2.81 -16.95 3.12
N ASP A 151 -3.19 -17.93 3.93
CA ASP A 151 -4.56 -18.37 4.09
C ASP A 151 -5.10 -18.11 5.50
N TYR A 152 -6.24 -18.72 5.80
CA TYR A 152 -6.89 -18.67 7.10
C TYR A 152 -5.99 -19.17 8.24
N GLU A 153 -5.26 -20.26 8.05
CA GLU A 153 -4.44 -20.85 9.12
C GLU A 153 -3.25 -19.94 9.42
N ASP A 154 -2.64 -19.34 8.40
CA ASP A 154 -1.59 -18.34 8.60
C ASP A 154 -2.10 -17.11 9.37
N LEU A 155 -3.31 -16.63 9.05
CA LEU A 155 -3.93 -15.50 9.74
C LEU A 155 -4.21 -15.83 11.21
N LYS A 156 -4.72 -17.04 11.47
CA LYS A 156 -5.01 -17.57 12.80
C LYS A 156 -3.75 -17.73 13.66
N GLU A 157 -2.67 -18.24 13.07
CA GLU A 157 -1.38 -18.42 13.73
C GLU A 157 -0.57 -17.11 13.89
N GLY A 158 -1.07 -16.01 13.32
CA GLY A 158 -0.42 -14.71 13.38
C GLY A 158 0.81 -14.56 12.49
N LYS A 159 0.88 -15.36 11.42
CA LYS A 159 1.90 -15.27 10.37
C LYS A 159 1.48 -14.35 9.22
N ALA A 160 0.24 -13.85 9.26
CA ALA A 160 -0.35 -12.99 8.25
C ALA A 160 -1.27 -11.92 8.86
N LEU A 161 -1.65 -10.95 8.05
CA LEU A 161 -2.64 -9.91 8.36
C LEU A 161 -3.82 -10.00 7.39
N SER A 162 -5.01 -9.70 7.87
CA SER A 162 -6.18 -9.49 7.01
C SER A 162 -6.05 -8.15 6.27
N ALA A 163 -6.77 -8.00 5.15
CA ALA A 163 -6.73 -6.76 4.36
C ALA A 163 -7.35 -5.56 5.11
N GLU A 164 -8.27 -5.82 6.03
CA GLU A 164 -8.89 -4.82 6.90
C GLU A 164 -8.12 -4.57 8.21
N ILE A 165 -6.94 -5.18 8.39
CA ILE A 165 -6.06 -5.08 9.57
C ILE A 165 -6.60 -5.86 10.79
N ASP A 166 -7.85 -5.64 11.18
CA ASP A 166 -8.42 -6.09 12.47
C ASP A 166 -9.15 -7.45 12.44
N ASN A 167 -9.24 -8.09 11.28
CA ASN A 167 -10.01 -9.34 11.01
C ASN A 167 -11.54 -9.19 11.10
N SER A 168 -12.08 -7.99 11.30
CA SER A 168 -13.51 -7.76 11.51
C SER A 168 -14.37 -8.32 10.38
N ARG A 169 -13.90 -8.23 9.12
CA ARG A 169 -14.64 -8.67 7.94
C ARG A 169 -14.60 -10.20 7.80
N TRP A 170 -13.49 -10.83 8.17
CA TRP A 170 -13.39 -12.29 8.23
C TRP A 170 -14.37 -12.89 9.24
N VAL A 171 -14.50 -12.27 10.42
CA VAL A 171 -15.41 -12.72 11.47
C VAL A 171 -16.87 -12.44 11.10
N THR A 172 -17.20 -11.18 10.80
CA THR A 172 -18.61 -10.74 10.71
C THR A 172 -19.28 -11.04 9.37
N LYS A 173 -18.52 -11.08 8.26
CA LYS A 173 -19.08 -11.27 6.90
C LYS A 173 -18.78 -12.63 6.31
N LEU A 174 -17.65 -13.24 6.67
CA LEU A 174 -17.21 -14.50 6.09
C LEU A 174 -17.39 -15.70 7.03
N GLY A 175 -17.68 -15.47 8.32
CA GLY A 175 -18.00 -16.51 9.29
C GLY A 175 -16.80 -17.36 9.73
N TYR A 176 -15.59 -16.79 9.72
CA TYR A 176 -14.41 -17.48 10.24
C TYR A 176 -14.32 -17.38 11.76
N ASP A 177 -13.80 -18.45 12.38
CA ASP A 177 -13.50 -18.53 13.82
C ASP A 177 -12.14 -17.86 14.11
N LEU A 178 -12.15 -16.53 14.16
CA LEU A 178 -10.99 -15.69 14.49
C LEU A 178 -11.38 -14.64 15.54
N PRO A 179 -10.45 -14.20 16.38
CA PRO A 179 -10.64 -12.97 17.13
C PRO A 179 -10.55 -11.75 16.19
N VAL A 180 -11.40 -10.76 16.43
CA VAL A 180 -11.13 -9.38 16.00
C VAL A 180 -9.99 -8.87 16.89
N ILE A 181 -8.94 -8.34 16.27
CA ILE A 181 -7.75 -7.86 16.98
C ILE A 181 -7.67 -6.34 16.93
N GLU A 182 -7.01 -5.74 17.91
CA GLU A 182 -6.75 -4.30 17.88
C GLU A 182 -5.77 -3.95 16.75
N PRO A 183 -5.93 -2.80 16.07
CA PRO A 183 -5.00 -2.36 15.01
C PRO A 183 -3.54 -2.30 15.47
N GLU A 184 -3.28 -1.95 16.72
CA GLU A 184 -1.93 -1.94 17.32
C GLU A 184 -1.34 -3.36 17.38
N SER A 185 -2.16 -4.38 17.65
CA SER A 185 -1.72 -5.78 17.66
C SER A 185 -1.35 -6.26 16.24
N ALA A 186 -2.09 -5.81 15.23
CA ALA A 186 -1.76 -6.08 13.83
C ALA A 186 -0.48 -5.34 13.42
N ALA A 187 -0.27 -4.10 13.88
CA ALA A 187 0.96 -3.33 13.63
C ALA A 187 2.20 -4.05 14.21
N GLU A 188 2.13 -4.48 15.46
CA GLU A 188 3.21 -5.26 16.10
C GLU A 188 3.48 -6.56 15.35
N ARG A 189 2.43 -7.26 14.91
CA ARG A 189 2.56 -8.46 14.09
C ARG A 189 3.28 -8.17 12.77
N LEU A 190 2.92 -7.10 12.07
CA LEU A 190 3.59 -6.72 10.82
C LEU A 190 5.07 -6.39 11.04
N MET A 191 5.41 -5.63 12.08
CA MET A 191 6.81 -5.31 12.41
C MET A 191 7.60 -6.57 12.79
N GLY A 192 7.00 -7.48 13.56
CA GLY A 192 7.60 -8.77 13.90
C GLY A 192 7.80 -9.70 12.70
N ILE A 193 6.86 -9.73 11.75
CA ILE A 193 7.05 -10.47 10.49
C ILE A 193 8.18 -9.82 9.68
N ALA A 194 8.21 -8.50 9.61
CA ALA A 194 9.21 -7.76 8.85
C ALA A 194 10.64 -7.91 9.39
N SER A 195 10.84 -8.07 10.70
CA SER A 195 12.19 -8.29 11.27
C SER A 195 12.82 -9.63 10.89
N HIS A 196 12.03 -10.58 10.39
CA HIS A 196 12.49 -11.89 9.93
C HIS A 196 12.62 -12.00 8.41
N ASN A 197 12.49 -10.91 7.66
CA ASN A 197 12.54 -10.95 6.20
C ASN A 197 13.43 -9.83 5.66
N SER A 198 14.05 -10.07 4.51
CA SER A 198 14.74 -9.00 3.78
C SER A 198 13.73 -8.04 3.16
N PHE A 199 12.59 -8.52 2.67
CA PHE A 199 11.53 -7.65 2.16
C PHE A 199 10.13 -8.15 2.53
N THR A 200 9.38 -7.28 3.20
CA THR A 200 7.98 -7.55 3.59
C THR A 200 7.07 -6.52 2.94
N LEU A 201 6.01 -6.99 2.28
CA LEU A 201 4.96 -6.16 1.70
C LEU A 201 3.61 -6.45 2.36
N TYR A 202 2.93 -5.39 2.77
CA TYR A 202 1.51 -5.40 3.14
C TYR A 202 0.74 -4.46 2.21
N GLU A 203 -0.37 -4.93 1.63
CA GLU A 203 -1.29 -4.18 0.78
C GLU A 203 -2.55 -3.80 1.54
N TYR A 204 -2.95 -2.53 1.44
CA TYR A 204 -4.20 -1.99 1.97
C TYR A 204 -4.97 -1.27 0.86
N PHE A 205 -6.03 -1.88 0.36
CA PHE A 205 -6.81 -1.36 -0.79
C PHE A 205 -8.15 -0.72 -0.41
N LEU A 206 -8.51 -0.70 0.88
CA LEU A 206 -9.83 -0.20 1.29
C LEU A 206 -9.96 1.31 1.13
N THR A 207 -8.86 2.07 1.18
CA THR A 207 -8.83 3.52 0.93
C THR A 207 -9.34 3.89 -0.46
N ASP A 208 -8.92 3.17 -1.50
CA ASP A 208 -9.43 3.37 -2.88
C ASP A 208 -10.93 3.02 -2.99
N HIS A 209 -11.36 1.93 -2.34
CA HIS A 209 -12.77 1.59 -2.26
C HIS A 209 -13.61 2.70 -1.61
N LEU A 210 -13.14 3.28 -0.50
CA LEU A 210 -13.80 4.39 0.17
C LEU A 210 -13.85 5.64 -0.71
N GLY A 211 -12.77 5.96 -1.43
CA GLY A 211 -12.72 7.09 -2.38
C GLY A 211 -13.73 6.94 -3.53
N HIS A 212 -13.92 5.72 -4.03
CA HIS A 212 -14.99 5.39 -4.98
C HIS A 212 -16.41 5.38 -4.38
N GLY A 213 -16.57 5.67 -3.10
CA GLY A 213 -17.84 5.64 -2.37
C GLY A 213 -18.38 4.24 -2.11
N ARG A 214 -17.53 3.20 -2.16
CA ARG A 214 -17.87 1.84 -1.74
C ARG A 214 -17.67 1.72 -0.23
N ASN A 215 -18.38 0.79 0.41
CA ASN A 215 -18.30 0.54 1.87
C ASN A 215 -18.57 1.81 2.70
N ALA A 216 -19.48 2.67 2.25
CA ALA A 216 -19.82 3.92 2.93
C ALA A 216 -20.36 3.69 4.36
N ASP A 217 -20.96 2.52 4.61
CA ASP A 217 -21.45 2.07 5.91
C ASP A 217 -20.32 1.84 6.93
N THR A 218 -19.13 1.49 6.48
CA THR A 218 -17.96 1.23 7.35
C THR A 218 -16.88 2.30 7.23
N PHE A 219 -17.20 3.47 6.66
CA PHE A 219 -16.22 4.50 6.31
C PHE A 219 -15.38 4.95 7.51
N GLU A 220 -16.04 5.40 8.58
CA GLU A 220 -15.35 5.95 9.76
C GLU A 220 -14.58 4.86 10.51
N GLU A 221 -15.16 3.67 10.65
CA GLU A 221 -14.50 2.50 11.25
C GLU A 221 -13.23 2.11 10.48
N THR A 222 -13.32 2.02 9.16
CA THR A 222 -12.18 1.68 8.28
C THR A 222 -11.07 2.72 8.40
N MET A 223 -11.43 4.01 8.41
CA MET A 223 -10.48 5.11 8.58
C MET A 223 -9.84 5.11 9.97
N HIS A 224 -10.59 4.85 11.03
CA HIS A 224 -10.07 4.76 12.39
C HIS A 224 -9.15 3.56 12.58
N THR A 225 -9.48 2.39 12.00
CA THR A 225 -8.62 1.21 12.02
C THR A 225 -7.29 1.49 11.31
N LEU A 226 -7.33 2.11 10.13
CA LEU A 226 -6.12 2.50 9.40
C LEU A 226 -5.29 3.55 10.18
N ASP A 227 -5.94 4.56 10.75
CA ASP A 227 -5.27 5.62 11.52
C ASP A 227 -4.51 5.05 12.73
N ARG A 228 -5.17 4.21 13.52
CA ARG A 228 -4.57 3.55 14.69
C ARG A 228 -3.39 2.67 14.29
N PHE A 229 -3.55 1.88 13.22
CA PHE A 229 -2.49 1.04 12.69
C PHE A 229 -1.26 1.83 12.25
N LEU A 230 -1.45 2.86 11.41
CA LEU A 230 -0.35 3.67 10.89
C LEU A 230 0.30 4.52 11.98
N TYR A 231 -0.47 5.11 12.87
CA TYR A 231 0.06 5.86 14.01
C TYR A 231 0.96 4.98 14.88
N HIS A 232 0.52 3.76 15.19
CA HIS A 232 1.30 2.82 16.00
C HIS A 232 2.60 2.40 15.32
N ILE A 233 2.55 2.10 14.01
CA ILE A 233 3.75 1.78 13.23
C ILE A 233 4.71 2.96 13.21
N LEU A 234 4.26 4.15 12.80
CA LEU A 234 5.15 5.32 12.67
C LEU A 234 5.77 5.74 13.99
N LYS A 235 5.06 5.56 15.11
CA LYS A 235 5.56 5.90 16.44
C LYS A 235 6.60 4.91 16.97
N ASN A 236 6.46 3.62 16.63
CA ASN A 236 7.25 2.55 17.24
C ASN A 236 8.15 1.81 16.24
N PHE A 237 8.31 2.35 15.01
CA PHE A 237 9.06 1.66 13.97
C PHE A 237 10.54 1.49 14.38
N PRO A 238 11.11 0.27 14.29
CA PRO A 238 12.50 0.04 14.66
C PRO A 238 13.49 0.83 13.80
N GLU A 239 14.46 1.50 14.44
CA GLU A 239 15.45 2.36 13.76
C GLU A 239 16.41 1.58 12.84
N ASP A 240 16.63 0.29 13.10
CA ASP A 240 17.50 -0.59 12.31
C ASP A 240 16.81 -1.18 11.07
N MET A 241 15.49 -1.07 10.98
CA MET A 241 14.68 -1.45 9.84
C MET A 241 14.41 -0.24 8.93
N THR A 242 13.80 -0.46 7.76
CA THR A 242 13.40 0.63 6.85
C THR A 242 11.94 0.45 6.42
N LEU A 243 11.16 1.52 6.58
CA LEU A 243 9.77 1.60 6.17
C LEU A 243 9.64 2.46 4.92
N VAL A 244 8.86 1.95 3.97
CA VAL A 244 8.29 2.74 2.88
C VAL A 244 6.79 2.51 2.91
N ILE A 245 6.02 3.58 3.10
CA ILE A 245 4.58 3.63 2.85
C ILE A 245 4.40 4.39 1.55
N CYS A 246 3.67 3.84 0.59
CA CYS A 246 3.41 4.55 -0.66
C CYS A 246 2.02 4.28 -1.21
N SER A 247 1.58 5.18 -2.08
CA SER A 247 0.37 5.03 -2.88
C SER A 247 0.67 5.22 -4.37
N ASP A 248 -0.18 4.65 -5.21
CA ASP A 248 -0.07 4.63 -6.66
C ASP A 248 -0.83 5.76 -7.35
N HIS A 249 -1.79 6.39 -6.68
CA HIS A 249 -2.51 7.56 -7.18
C HIS A 249 -3.29 8.28 -6.07
N GLY A 250 -3.85 9.45 -6.39
CA GLY A 250 -4.86 10.11 -5.56
C GLY A 250 -6.28 9.57 -5.82
N ASN A 251 -7.08 9.52 -4.77
CA ASN A 251 -8.52 9.21 -4.78
C ASN A 251 -9.17 9.71 -3.47
N LEU A 252 -8.81 9.08 -2.34
CA LEU A 252 -9.48 9.27 -1.06
C LEU A 252 -9.42 10.71 -0.54
N GLU A 253 -8.42 11.49 -0.95
CA GLU A 253 -8.24 12.87 -0.52
C GLU A 253 -9.31 13.86 -1.06
N ASP A 254 -10.15 13.43 -2.00
CA ASP A 254 -11.31 14.19 -2.48
C ASP A 254 -12.52 13.27 -2.77
N ILE A 255 -13.32 12.99 -1.74
CA ILE A 255 -14.53 12.15 -1.86
C ILE A 255 -15.69 12.85 -2.58
N SER A 256 -15.53 14.12 -3.00
CA SER A 256 -16.56 14.82 -3.78
C SER A 256 -16.58 14.37 -5.25
N VAL A 257 -15.50 13.74 -5.71
CA VAL A 257 -15.41 13.08 -7.01
C VAL A 257 -15.32 11.56 -6.81
N LYS A 258 -15.93 10.79 -7.73
CA LYS A 258 -15.89 9.32 -7.67
C LYS A 258 -14.78 8.71 -8.52
N SER A 259 -14.08 9.51 -9.30
CA SER A 259 -12.90 9.11 -10.07
C SER A 259 -11.64 9.30 -9.24
N HIS A 260 -10.52 8.76 -9.70
CA HIS A 260 -9.21 9.16 -9.20
C HIS A 260 -8.95 10.65 -9.49
N THR A 261 -7.90 11.19 -8.89
CA THR A 261 -7.48 12.59 -9.06
C THR A 261 -6.17 12.69 -9.86
N LEU A 262 -5.79 13.91 -10.24
CA LEU A 262 -4.46 14.21 -10.78
C LEU A 262 -3.46 14.62 -9.69
N ASN A 263 -3.84 14.48 -8.42
CA ASN A 263 -2.99 14.86 -7.31
C ASN A 263 -1.79 13.90 -7.21
N PRO A 264 -0.63 14.38 -6.73
CA PRO A 264 0.48 13.49 -6.43
C PRO A 264 0.05 12.46 -5.38
N SER A 265 0.63 11.26 -5.45
CA SER A 265 0.41 10.22 -4.45
C SER A 265 1.32 10.45 -3.24
N ILE A 266 0.91 9.95 -2.08
CA ILE A 266 1.69 10.07 -0.84
C ILE A 266 2.82 9.04 -0.78
N THR A 267 3.97 9.44 -0.25
CA THR A 267 5.02 8.51 0.20
C THR A 267 5.54 8.93 1.56
N ILE A 268 5.76 7.94 2.44
CA ILE A 268 6.33 8.12 3.78
C ILE A 268 7.51 7.17 3.93
N THR A 269 8.63 7.66 4.45
CA THR A 269 9.81 6.85 4.77
C THR A 269 10.20 7.00 6.24
N ALA A 270 10.61 5.90 6.87
CA ALA A 270 11.05 5.86 8.28
C ALA A 270 12.16 4.81 8.50
N GLY A 271 12.91 4.98 9.59
CA GLY A 271 14.00 4.08 9.98
C GLY A 271 15.32 4.34 9.25
N LYS A 272 16.18 3.31 9.20
CA LYS A 272 17.61 3.39 8.86
C LYS A 272 17.96 4.20 7.61
N TYR A 273 17.23 4.00 6.52
CA TYR A 273 17.50 4.64 5.22
C TYR A 273 16.40 5.64 4.81
N ALA A 274 15.64 6.18 5.77
CA ALA A 274 14.48 7.04 5.48
C ALA A 274 14.83 8.27 4.63
N TRP A 275 15.91 8.97 4.99
CA TRP A 275 16.36 10.17 4.28
C TRP A 275 16.88 9.86 2.87
N GLU A 276 17.65 8.79 2.71
CA GLU A 276 18.16 8.40 1.40
C GLU A 276 17.01 8.08 0.43
N LEU A 277 15.99 7.38 0.91
CA LEU A 277 14.80 7.07 0.12
C LEU A 277 13.98 8.32 -0.22
N SER A 278 13.85 9.30 0.69
CA SER A 278 13.14 10.55 0.39
C SER A 278 13.85 11.40 -0.67
N GLU A 279 15.18 11.32 -0.72
CA GLU A 279 15.96 12.01 -1.74
C GLU A 279 15.88 11.31 -3.10
N LYS A 280 15.77 9.97 -3.13
CA LYS A 280 15.75 9.18 -4.37
C LYS A 280 14.37 9.06 -5.03
N ILE A 281 13.30 8.95 -4.26
CA ILE A 281 11.95 8.70 -4.81
C ILE A 281 11.33 10.01 -5.28
N LYS A 282 11.05 10.13 -6.59
CA LYS A 282 10.35 11.28 -7.19
C LYS A 282 9.06 10.86 -7.88
N ASP A 283 9.06 9.70 -8.52
CA ASP A 283 7.88 9.12 -9.17
C ASP A 283 7.71 7.64 -8.81
N LEU A 284 6.59 7.03 -9.23
CA LEU A 284 6.28 5.63 -8.89
C LEU A 284 7.36 4.64 -9.34
N THR A 285 8.10 4.96 -10.41
CA THR A 285 9.13 4.08 -10.98
C THR A 285 10.40 4.04 -10.15
N ASP A 286 10.63 5.05 -9.31
CA ASP A 286 11.81 5.14 -8.44
C ASP A 286 11.71 4.23 -7.20
N ILE A 287 10.49 3.83 -6.79
CA ILE A 287 10.27 3.11 -5.54
C ILE A 287 11.01 1.77 -5.52
N LYS A 288 10.82 0.92 -6.53
CA LYS A 288 11.51 -0.38 -6.60
C LYS A 288 13.04 -0.23 -6.62
N PRO A 289 13.66 0.52 -7.56
CA PRO A 289 15.12 0.63 -7.59
C PRO A 289 15.67 1.26 -6.31
N ALA A 290 15.02 2.27 -5.73
CA ALA A 290 15.46 2.86 -4.47
C ALA A 290 15.47 1.84 -3.30
N ILE A 291 14.49 0.92 -3.24
CA ILE A 291 14.47 -0.17 -2.26
C ILE A 291 15.58 -1.20 -2.56
N LEU A 292 15.77 -1.58 -3.82
CA LEU A 292 16.76 -2.59 -4.20
C LEU A 292 18.20 -2.12 -3.96
N ASP A 293 18.49 -0.83 -4.16
CA ASP A 293 19.80 -0.21 -3.90
C ASP A 293 20.29 -0.44 -2.45
N LEU A 294 19.36 -0.62 -1.50
CA LEU A 294 19.69 -0.88 -0.08
C LEU A 294 20.34 -2.25 0.14
N TYR A 295 20.25 -3.15 -0.85
CA TYR A 295 20.73 -4.54 -0.77
C TYR A 295 21.95 -4.81 -1.67
N GLY A 296 22.56 -3.77 -2.26
CA GLY A 296 23.65 -3.89 -3.24
C GLY A 296 23.20 -4.61 -4.51
#